data_AF-A0A4U1EXM6-F1
#
_entry.id   AF-A0A4U1EXM6-F1
#
_cell.length_a   1.000
_cell.length_b   1.000
_cell.length_c   1.000
_cell.angle_alpha   90.00
_cell.angle_beta   90.00
_cell.angle_gamma   90.00
#
_symmetry.space_group_name_H-M   'P 1'
#
loop_
_entity.id
_entity.type
_entity.pdbx_description
1 polymer ?
#
loop_
_entity_poly.entity_id
_entity_poly.type
_entity_poly.pdbx_seq_one_letter_code
_entity_poly.pdbx_strand_id
1 'polypeptide(L)'
;MAAVWNLPCIFICENNRYGMGTSVERAAANTDYCKRGNFIPGLKVDGMEVLCVWEATKVAADYCRSGKGPILMELLTYHYHGHSMSHPGISYRTREEVQPLRSNNHPIMLLKDKMVNNKLASIEELKEIDVEVRKEIDAAAQFAITDPEPPLEELSRHIYSTNLPFEICGANQWIRFKSVS
;
A
#
# COMPACT_ATOMS: atom_id res chain seq x y z
N MET A 1 9.68 3.55 -21.88
CA MET A 1 11.09 3.71 -21.43
C MET A 1 11.62 2.46 -20.75
N ALA A 2 10.99 1.96 -19.67
CA ALA A 2 11.51 0.79 -18.93
C ALA A 2 11.84 -0.44 -19.81
N ALA A 3 10.97 -0.79 -20.78
CA ALA A 3 11.24 -1.88 -21.71
C ALA A 3 12.39 -1.58 -22.69
N VAL A 4 12.48 -0.34 -23.18
CA VAL A 4 13.53 0.10 -24.12
C VAL A 4 14.91 0.10 -23.45
N TRP A 5 14.99 0.51 -22.18
CA TRP A 5 16.23 0.57 -21.41
C TRP A 5 16.49 -0.67 -20.57
N ASN A 6 15.66 -1.71 -20.71
CA ASN A 6 15.77 -2.96 -19.98
C ASN A 6 15.90 -2.77 -18.45
N LEU A 7 15.10 -1.84 -17.90
CA LEU A 7 15.19 -1.47 -16.49
C LEU A 7 14.70 -2.62 -15.58
N PRO A 8 15.34 -2.87 -14.43
CA PRO A 8 14.89 -3.84 -13.43
C PRO A 8 13.71 -3.27 -12.63
N CYS A 9 12.56 -3.07 -13.29
CA CYS A 9 11.37 -2.45 -12.72
C CYS A 9 10.20 -3.44 -12.70
N ILE A 10 9.66 -3.69 -11.50
CA ILE A 10 8.43 -4.45 -11.30
C ILE A 10 7.28 -3.44 -11.21
N PHE A 11 6.41 -3.42 -12.22
CA PHE A 11 5.19 -2.60 -12.19
C PHE A 11 4.11 -3.36 -11.43
N ILE A 12 3.64 -2.83 -10.31
CA ILE A 12 2.58 -3.46 -9.51
C ILE A 12 1.29 -2.66 -9.66
N CYS A 13 0.21 -3.33 -10.07
CA CYS A 13 -1.13 -2.77 -10.08
C CYS A 13 -1.94 -3.41 -8.95
N GLU A 14 -2.20 -2.65 -7.89
CA GLU A 14 -3.09 -3.08 -6.81
C GLU A 14 -4.54 -2.85 -7.21
N ASN A 15 -5.14 -3.89 -7.79
CA ASN A 15 -6.52 -3.84 -8.26
C ASN A 15 -7.47 -4.17 -7.11
N ASN A 16 -7.93 -3.12 -6.42
CA ASN A 16 -8.95 -3.18 -5.37
C ASN A 16 -10.38 -2.94 -5.90
N ARG A 17 -10.58 -3.02 -7.22
CA ARG A 17 -11.84 -2.81 -7.98
C ARG A 17 -12.33 -1.37 -8.12
N TYR A 18 -11.79 -0.40 -7.37
CA TYR A 18 -12.30 0.98 -7.39
C TYR A 18 -11.20 2.04 -7.40
N GLY A 19 -11.22 2.91 -8.41
CA GLY A 19 -10.50 4.19 -8.41
C GLY A 19 -11.36 5.26 -7.74
N MET A 20 -11.12 5.54 -6.46
CA MET A 20 -11.97 6.40 -5.61
C MET A 20 -13.41 5.89 -5.52
N GLY A 21 -14.30 6.31 -6.42
CA GLY A 21 -15.69 5.85 -6.51
C GLY A 21 -16.07 5.32 -7.90
N THR A 22 -15.09 5.16 -8.78
CA THR A 22 -15.29 4.65 -10.15
C THR A 22 -14.78 3.22 -10.23
N SER A 23 -15.67 2.28 -10.60
CA SER A 23 -15.29 0.88 -10.76
C SER A 23 -14.36 0.68 -11.96
N VAL A 24 -13.61 -0.42 -11.98
CA VAL A 24 -12.68 -0.74 -13.07
C VAL A 24 -13.36 -0.82 -14.43
N GLU A 25 -14.58 -1.34 -14.51
CA GLU A 25 -15.35 -1.47 -15.76
C GLU A 25 -15.76 -0.11 -16.33
N ARG A 26 -15.94 0.89 -15.47
CA ARG A 26 -16.28 2.26 -15.86
C ARG A 26 -15.04 3.08 -16.22
N ALA A 27 -13.89 2.76 -15.63
CA ALA A 27 -12.66 3.51 -15.80
C ALA A 27 -11.74 2.96 -16.91
N ALA A 28 -11.81 1.66 -17.20
CA ALA A 28 -10.92 1.00 -18.14
C ALA A 28 -11.70 0.13 -19.12
N ALA A 29 -11.50 0.38 -20.42
CA ALA A 29 -12.05 -0.47 -21.49
C ALA A 29 -11.49 -1.90 -21.47
N ASN A 30 -10.29 -2.09 -20.90
CA ASN A 30 -9.70 -3.41 -20.64
C ASN A 30 -9.27 -3.48 -19.17
N THR A 31 -9.95 -4.35 -18.41
CA THR A 31 -9.74 -4.61 -16.98
C THR A 31 -8.72 -5.71 -16.69
N ASP A 32 -8.10 -6.32 -17.72
CA ASP A 32 -6.91 -7.16 -17.56
C ASP A 32 -5.67 -6.26 -17.38
N TYR A 33 -5.48 -5.71 -16.18
CA TYR A 33 -4.37 -4.81 -15.88
C TYR A 33 -3.01 -5.47 -16.11
N CYS A 34 -2.90 -6.79 -15.83
CA CYS A 34 -1.69 -7.57 -16.10
C CYS A 34 -1.22 -7.52 -17.56
N LYS A 35 -2.12 -7.28 -18.53
CA LYS A 35 -1.80 -7.24 -19.98
C LYS A 35 -1.59 -5.83 -20.52
N ARG A 36 -1.81 -4.79 -19.71
CA ARG A 36 -1.76 -3.39 -20.16
C ARG A 36 -0.34 -2.93 -20.54
N GLY A 37 0.68 -3.64 -20.06
CA GLY A 37 2.06 -3.47 -20.48
C GLY A 37 2.34 -3.83 -21.94
N ASN A 38 1.40 -4.49 -22.64
CA ASN A 38 1.51 -4.95 -24.03
C ASN A 38 2.75 -5.83 -24.25
N PHE A 39 3.88 -5.23 -24.61
CA PHE A 39 5.15 -5.90 -24.82
C PHE A 39 5.88 -6.25 -23.52
N ILE A 40 5.47 -5.68 -22.38
CA ILE A 40 5.98 -6.05 -21.05
C ILE A 40 5.22 -7.29 -20.57
N PRO A 41 5.90 -8.39 -20.20
CA PRO A 41 5.23 -9.57 -19.68
C PRO A 41 4.52 -9.26 -18.37
N GLY A 42 3.41 -9.95 -18.12
CA GLY A 42 2.59 -9.70 -16.95
C GLY A 42 2.01 -10.96 -16.32
N LEU A 43 1.80 -10.90 -15.00
CA LEU A 43 1.18 -11.96 -14.22
C LEU A 43 0.07 -11.39 -13.33
N LYS A 44 -0.98 -12.19 -13.11
CA LYS A 44 -2.14 -11.84 -12.28
C LYS A 44 -2.09 -12.73 -11.04
N VAL A 45 -2.21 -12.12 -9.86
CA VAL A 45 -2.00 -12.76 -8.56
C VAL A 45 -3.21 -12.53 -7.67
N ASP A 46 -3.56 -13.54 -6.90
CA ASP A 46 -4.47 -13.35 -5.77
C ASP A 46 -3.77 -12.51 -4.69
N GLY A 47 -4.17 -11.24 -4.59
CA GLY A 47 -3.63 -10.28 -3.63
C GLY A 47 -4.19 -10.45 -2.22
N MET A 48 -5.11 -11.38 -1.99
CA MET A 48 -5.63 -11.73 -0.67
C MET A 48 -4.88 -12.92 -0.05
N GLU A 49 -4.05 -13.62 -0.83
CA GLU A 49 -3.27 -14.77 -0.36
C GLU A 49 -1.79 -14.42 -0.27
N VAL A 50 -1.27 -14.33 0.96
CA VAL A 50 0.08 -13.82 1.23
C VAL A 50 1.19 -14.67 0.59
N LEU A 51 1.01 -15.99 0.50
CA LEU A 51 2.02 -16.87 -0.10
C LEU A 51 2.04 -16.77 -1.64
N CYS A 52 0.88 -16.54 -2.27
CA CYS A 52 0.78 -16.23 -3.70
C CYS A 52 1.51 -14.92 -4.02
N VAL A 53 1.29 -13.86 -3.23
CA VAL A 53 1.99 -12.59 -3.40
C VAL A 53 3.50 -12.77 -3.19
N TRP A 54 3.91 -13.49 -2.16
CA TRP A 54 5.32 -13.76 -1.88
C TRP A 54 6.02 -14.51 -3.04
N GLU A 55 5.41 -15.58 -3.53
CA GLU A 55 5.99 -16.40 -4.59
C GLU A 55 6.03 -15.64 -5.93
N ALA A 56 4.95 -14.92 -6.27
CA ALA A 56 4.91 -14.07 -7.46
C ALA A 56 5.96 -12.96 -7.41
N THR A 57 6.16 -12.35 -6.23
CA THR A 57 7.18 -11.32 -6.02
C THR A 57 8.59 -11.88 -6.20
N LYS A 58 8.87 -13.09 -5.69
CA LYS A 58 10.16 -13.76 -5.92
C LYS A 58 10.42 -13.99 -7.41
N VAL A 59 9.44 -14.55 -8.13
CA VAL A 59 9.55 -14.76 -9.58
C VAL A 59 9.79 -13.45 -10.33
N ALA A 60 9.05 -12.39 -10.00
CA ALA A 60 9.21 -11.07 -10.63
C ALA A 60 10.57 -10.43 -10.31
N ALA A 61 11.04 -10.54 -9.07
CA ALA A 61 12.33 -10.05 -8.65
C ALA A 61 13.48 -10.79 -9.35
N ASP A 62 13.42 -12.12 -9.41
CA ASP A 62 14.41 -12.95 -10.12
C ASP A 62 14.42 -12.65 -11.62
N TYR A 63 13.23 -12.43 -12.22
CA TYR A 63 13.11 -11.97 -13.60
C TYR A 63 13.89 -10.67 -13.84
N CYS A 64 13.63 -9.63 -13.04
CA CYS A 64 14.32 -8.35 -13.15
C CYS A 64 15.82 -8.46 -12.86
N ARG A 65 16.22 -9.20 -11.81
CA ARG A 65 17.64 -9.40 -11.43
C ARG A 65 18.42 -10.16 -12.51
N SER A 66 17.76 -11.05 -13.25
CA SER A 66 18.37 -11.77 -14.37
C SER A 66 18.58 -10.92 -15.64
N GLY A 67 18.26 -9.62 -15.59
CA GLY A 67 18.47 -8.69 -16.70
C GLY A 67 17.46 -8.87 -17.85
N LYS A 68 16.31 -9.51 -17.60
CA LYS A 68 15.24 -9.65 -18.60
C LYS A 68 14.34 -8.40 -18.73
N GLY A 69 14.64 -7.37 -17.94
CA GLY A 69 13.96 -6.08 -18.00
C GLY A 69 12.74 -6.01 -17.09
N PRO A 70 11.75 -5.17 -17.43
CA PRO A 70 10.60 -4.95 -16.58
C PRO A 70 9.57 -6.08 -16.67
N ILE A 71 8.76 -6.21 -15.63
CA ILE A 71 7.62 -7.15 -15.55
C ILE A 71 6.44 -6.46 -14.87
N LEU A 72 5.22 -6.84 -15.22
CA LEU A 72 4.00 -6.32 -14.62
C LEU A 72 3.32 -7.38 -13.73
N MET A 73 2.83 -6.96 -12.57
CA MET A 73 2.15 -7.81 -11.61
C MET A 73 0.84 -7.14 -11.17
N GLU A 74 -0.29 -7.76 -11.50
CA GLU A 74 -1.61 -7.33 -11.01
C GLU A 74 -1.96 -8.09 -9.75
N LEU A 75 -2.10 -7.40 -8.62
CA LEU A 75 -2.55 -7.96 -7.36
C LEU A 75 -4.05 -7.71 -7.22
N LEU A 76 -4.85 -8.77 -7.30
CA LEU A 76 -6.29 -8.70 -7.06
C LEU A 76 -6.54 -8.64 -5.55
N THR A 77 -6.83 -7.46 -5.03
CA THR A 77 -7.00 -7.23 -3.60
C THR A 77 -8.31 -6.49 -3.31
N TYR A 78 -8.52 -6.03 -2.08
CA TYR A 78 -9.71 -5.28 -1.71
C TYR A 78 -9.46 -4.35 -0.51
N HIS A 79 -9.93 -3.10 -0.58
CA HIS A 79 -9.97 -2.21 0.57
C HIS A 79 -11.31 -2.35 1.32
N TYR A 80 -11.29 -2.52 2.65
CA TYR A 80 -12.53 -2.66 3.42
C TYR A 80 -13.19 -1.32 3.75
N HIS A 81 -12.38 -0.30 4.02
CA HIS A 81 -12.86 1.08 4.16
C HIS A 81 -13.06 1.70 2.79
N GLY A 82 -13.79 2.81 2.69
CA GLY A 82 -13.86 3.55 1.43
C GLY A 82 -12.51 4.20 1.07
N HIS A 83 -12.49 4.95 -0.02
CA HIS A 83 -11.27 5.56 -0.56
C HIS A 83 -10.46 6.38 0.45
N SER A 84 -11.15 7.10 1.34
CA SER A 84 -10.56 7.89 2.43
C SER A 84 -11.56 8.04 3.57
N MET A 85 -11.15 8.66 4.68
CA MET A 85 -12.03 8.92 5.83
C MET A 85 -13.28 9.75 5.46
N SER A 86 -13.20 10.61 4.45
CA SER A 86 -14.33 11.41 3.96
C SER A 86 -15.26 10.66 2.99
N HIS A 87 -14.90 9.44 2.59
CA HIS A 87 -15.66 8.61 1.65
C HIS A 87 -16.11 7.33 2.34
N PRO A 88 -17.37 7.24 2.80
CA PRO A 88 -17.89 6.05 3.48
C PRO A 88 -17.92 4.78 2.60
N GLY A 89 -17.82 4.94 1.27
CA GLY A 89 -17.71 3.83 0.33
C GLY A 89 -18.99 3.02 0.10
N ILE A 90 -20.16 3.61 0.41
CA ILE A 90 -21.48 2.96 0.26
C ILE A 90 -22.27 3.46 -0.96
N SER A 91 -21.81 4.51 -1.64
CA SER A 91 -22.50 5.10 -2.79
C SER A 91 -22.19 4.41 -4.12
N TYR A 92 -21.11 3.63 -4.18
CA TYR A 92 -20.61 3.00 -5.41
C TYR A 92 -20.36 1.49 -5.27
N ARG A 93 -20.65 0.91 -4.10
CA ARG A 93 -20.61 -0.52 -3.80
C ARG A 93 -21.51 -0.83 -2.61
N THR A 94 -21.90 -2.08 -2.46
CA THR A 94 -22.85 -2.51 -1.41
C THR A 94 -22.12 -3.09 -0.20
N ARG A 95 -22.77 -3.11 0.96
CA ARG A 95 -22.20 -3.76 2.15
C ARG A 95 -22.11 -5.27 1.96
N GLU A 96 -23.03 -5.81 1.18
CA GLU A 96 -23.15 -7.21 0.79
C GLU A 96 -22.01 -7.65 -0.14
N GLU A 97 -21.35 -6.73 -0.84
CA GLU A 97 -20.11 -7.03 -1.57
C GLU A 97 -18.92 -7.16 -0.60
N VAL A 98 -18.82 -6.24 0.37
CA VAL A 98 -17.65 -6.15 1.27
C VAL A 98 -17.66 -7.26 2.32
N GLN A 99 -18.81 -7.60 2.88
CA GLN A 99 -18.90 -8.58 3.97
C GLN A 99 -18.36 -9.97 3.59
N PRO A 100 -18.75 -10.60 2.47
CA PRO A 100 -18.22 -11.90 2.09
C PRO A 100 -16.70 -11.87 1.85
N LEU A 101 -16.16 -10.79 1.27
CA LEU A 101 -14.73 -10.65 1.07
C LEU A 101 -13.97 -10.58 2.40
N ARG A 102 -14.52 -9.85 3.38
CA ARG A 102 -13.96 -9.78 4.73
C ARG A 102 -14.12 -11.09 5.50
N SER A 103 -15.19 -11.86 5.29
CA SER A 103 -15.41 -13.10 6.04
C SER A 103 -14.68 -14.30 5.44
N ASN A 104 -14.59 -14.39 4.11
CA ASN A 104 -14.11 -15.58 3.41
C ASN A 104 -12.70 -15.42 2.83
N ASN A 105 -12.28 -14.18 2.54
CA ASN A 105 -11.01 -13.91 1.84
C ASN A 105 -10.05 -13.06 2.69
N HIS A 106 -10.28 -12.94 4.00
CA HIS A 106 -9.42 -12.09 4.83
C HIS A 106 -7.98 -12.62 4.87
N PRO A 107 -6.96 -11.85 4.45
CA PRO A 107 -5.59 -12.35 4.33
C PRO A 107 -5.03 -12.90 5.64
N ILE A 108 -5.33 -12.24 6.77
CA ILE A 108 -4.91 -12.71 8.11
C ILE A 108 -5.61 -14.04 8.47
N MET A 109 -6.89 -14.21 8.14
CA MET A 109 -7.60 -15.46 8.44
C MET A 109 -7.09 -16.59 7.56
N LEU A 110 -6.90 -16.34 6.27
CA LEU A 110 -6.36 -17.33 5.33
C LEU A 110 -4.99 -17.84 5.78
N LEU A 111 -4.09 -16.94 6.21
CA LEU A 111 -2.79 -17.32 6.74
C LEU A 111 -2.92 -18.10 8.06
N LYS A 112 -3.72 -17.61 9.00
CA LYS A 112 -3.98 -18.26 10.29
C LYS A 112 -4.46 -19.70 10.09
N ASP A 113 -5.47 -19.91 9.25
CA ASP A 113 -6.04 -21.22 8.99
C ASP A 113 -4.99 -22.16 8.36
N LYS A 114 -4.17 -21.66 7.42
CA LYS A 114 -3.06 -22.44 6.86
C LYS A 114 -2.05 -22.83 7.93
N MET A 115 -1.65 -21.91 8.81
CA MET A 115 -0.65 -22.20 9.84
C MET A 115 -1.16 -23.23 10.85
N VAL A 116 -2.40 -23.08 11.33
CA VAL A 116 -3.00 -23.98 12.31
C VAL A 116 -3.23 -25.37 11.71
N ASN A 117 -3.82 -25.45 10.50
CA ASN A 117 -4.11 -26.72 9.84
C ASN A 117 -2.83 -27.51 9.49
N ASN A 118 -1.71 -26.81 9.25
CA ASN A 118 -0.41 -27.43 8.98
C ASN A 118 0.47 -27.57 10.23
N LYS A 119 -0.06 -27.33 11.44
CA LYS A 119 0.66 -27.45 12.72
C LYS A 119 1.94 -26.60 12.80
N LEU A 120 1.94 -25.45 12.13
CA LEU A 120 3.05 -24.47 12.18
C LEU A 120 2.94 -23.53 13.38
N ALA A 121 1.73 -23.32 13.89
CA ALA A 121 1.44 -22.56 15.10
C ALA A 121 0.11 -23.04 15.71
N SER A 122 -0.04 -22.86 17.01
CA SER A 122 -1.28 -23.05 17.77
C SER A 122 -2.19 -21.82 17.68
N ILE A 123 -3.47 -21.98 18.05
CA ILE A 123 -4.41 -20.86 18.11
C ILE A 123 -4.04 -19.91 19.25
N GLU A 124 -3.49 -20.46 20.33
CA GLU A 124 -3.05 -19.75 21.52
C GLU A 124 -1.87 -18.83 21.21
N GLU A 125 -0.82 -19.33 20.54
CA GLU A 125 0.32 -18.51 20.09
C GLU A 125 -0.12 -17.34 19.21
N LEU A 126 -1.04 -17.57 18.26
CA LEU A 126 -1.54 -16.50 17.40
C LEU A 126 -2.37 -15.46 18.17
N LYS A 127 -3.10 -15.86 19.21
CA LYS A 127 -3.82 -14.92 20.09
C LYS A 127 -2.86 -14.12 20.97
N GLU A 128 -1.76 -14.72 21.42
CA GLU A 128 -0.72 -14.00 22.15
C GLU A 128 -0.11 -12.90 21.28
N ILE A 129 0.18 -13.19 20.00
CA ILE A 129 0.62 -12.20 19.01
C ILE A 129 -0.42 -11.08 18.85
N ASP A 130 -1.72 -11.40 18.74
CA ASP A 130 -2.78 -10.38 18.65
C ASP A 130 -2.78 -9.42 19.87
N VAL A 131 -2.54 -9.95 21.07
CA VAL A 131 -2.47 -9.17 22.31
C VAL A 131 -1.23 -8.27 22.32
N GLU A 132 -0.07 -8.80 21.92
CA GLU A 132 1.18 -8.06 21.83
C GLU A 132 1.09 -6.91 20.82
N VAL A 133 0.60 -7.20 19.61
CA VAL A 133 0.40 -6.20 18.56
C VAL A 133 -0.58 -5.12 19.02
N ARG A 134 -1.67 -5.50 19.69
CA ARG A 134 -2.62 -4.51 20.22
C ARG A 134 -1.96 -3.57 21.22
N LYS A 135 -1.16 -4.11 22.14
CA LYS A 135 -0.43 -3.31 23.14
C LYS A 135 0.58 -2.37 22.47
N GLU A 136 1.27 -2.84 21.43
CA GLU A 136 2.19 -2.02 20.64
C GLU A 136 1.47 -0.86 19.96
N ILE A 137 0.36 -1.13 19.28
CA ILE A 137 -0.45 -0.11 18.60
C ILE A 137 -1.05 0.89 19.59
N ASP A 138 -1.56 0.44 20.73
CA ASP A 138 -2.11 1.33 21.76
C ASP A 138 -1.02 2.25 22.33
N ALA A 139 0.19 1.75 22.58
CA ALA A 139 1.32 2.56 23.02
C ALA A 139 1.77 3.57 21.95
N ALA A 140 1.84 3.15 20.69
CA ALA A 140 2.19 4.03 19.57
C ALA A 140 1.14 5.14 19.36
N ALA A 141 -0.16 4.80 19.46
CA ALA A 141 -1.25 5.76 19.37
C ALA A 141 -1.20 6.78 20.52
N GLN A 142 -0.94 6.32 21.74
CA GLN A 142 -0.79 7.21 22.88
C GLN A 142 0.38 8.19 22.68
N PHE A 143 1.53 7.69 22.24
CA PHE A 143 2.67 8.53 21.89
C PHE A 143 2.29 9.57 20.84
N ALA A 144 1.68 9.14 19.72
CA ALA A 144 1.30 10.03 18.61
C ALA A 144 0.29 11.13 18.99
N ILE A 145 -0.56 10.90 20.00
CA ILE A 145 -1.52 11.90 20.50
C ILE A 145 -0.86 12.89 21.47
N THR A 146 0.17 12.44 22.21
CA THR A 146 0.86 13.26 23.21
C THR A 146 2.09 13.99 22.68
N ASP A 147 2.63 13.56 21.55
CA ASP A 147 3.80 14.17 20.93
C ASP A 147 3.45 15.60 20.50
N PRO A 148 4.24 16.61 20.89
CA PRO A 148 3.95 17.99 20.53
C PRO A 148 4.04 18.20 19.02
N GLU A 149 3.22 19.12 18.50
CA GLU A 149 3.34 19.55 17.11
C GLU A 149 4.75 20.11 16.81
N PRO A 150 5.21 20.03 15.55
CA PRO A 150 6.48 20.62 15.17
C PRO A 150 6.54 22.11 15.52
N PRO A 151 7.66 22.58 16.09
CA PRO A 151 7.80 23.99 16.45
C PRO A 151 7.71 24.89 15.22
N LEU A 152 7.07 26.06 15.37
CA LEU A 152 6.78 26.98 14.28
C LEU A 152 8.05 27.47 13.56
N GLU A 153 9.18 27.54 14.26
CA GLU A 153 10.48 27.93 13.72
C GLU A 153 11.00 26.96 12.66
N GLU A 154 10.48 25.72 12.64
CA GLU A 154 10.87 24.67 11.71
C GLU A 154 9.99 24.59 10.47
N LEU A 155 8.97 25.45 10.37
CA LEU A 155 7.99 25.47 9.28
C LEU A 155 8.62 25.43 7.88
N SER A 156 9.75 26.12 7.70
CA SER A 156 10.43 26.22 6.40
C SER A 156 11.66 25.33 6.24
N ARG A 157 11.90 24.36 7.13
CA ARG A 157 13.02 23.42 6.96
C ARG A 157 12.80 22.51 5.76
N HIS A 158 13.90 21.96 5.25
CA HIS A 158 13.92 20.93 4.21
C HIS A 158 13.34 21.35 2.84
N ILE A 159 13.40 22.64 2.50
CA ILE A 159 13.01 23.13 1.16
C ILE A 159 14.03 22.69 0.09
N TYR A 160 15.32 22.79 0.41
CA TYR A 160 16.40 22.31 -0.45
C TYR A 160 17.32 21.39 0.33
N SER A 161 17.86 20.37 -0.33
CA SER A 161 18.91 19.52 0.22
C SER A 161 20.29 20.14 -0.01
N THR A 162 21.20 19.99 0.96
CA THR A 162 22.61 20.42 0.90
C THR A 162 22.81 21.87 0.45
N ASN A 163 22.07 22.80 1.04
CA ASN A 163 22.19 24.24 0.80
C ASN A 163 22.54 24.99 2.08
N LEU A 164 23.15 26.17 1.91
CA LEU A 164 23.37 27.10 3.02
C LEU A 164 22.01 27.61 3.55
N PRO A 165 21.90 27.89 4.86
CA PRO A 165 20.68 28.45 5.42
C PRO A 165 20.26 29.76 4.73
N PHE A 166 18.96 29.93 4.52
CA PHE A 166 18.37 31.11 3.89
C PHE A 166 17.00 31.45 4.49
N GLU A 167 16.44 32.61 4.15
CA GLU A 167 15.14 33.06 4.69
C GLU A 167 14.00 32.88 3.68
N ILE A 168 12.83 32.50 4.20
CA ILE A 168 11.57 32.40 3.46
C ILE A 168 10.59 33.44 3.99
N CYS A 169 9.90 34.12 3.07
CA CYS A 169 8.81 35.03 3.40
C CYS A 169 7.57 34.24 3.83
N GLY A 170 7.00 34.62 4.97
CA GLY A 170 5.72 34.11 5.45
C GLY A 170 4.53 34.83 4.81
N ALA A 171 3.41 34.88 5.53
CA ALA A 171 2.14 35.45 5.04
C ALA A 171 2.22 36.94 4.64
N ASN A 172 3.22 37.67 5.11
CA ASN A 172 3.54 39.02 4.67
C ASN A 172 5.06 39.24 4.70
N GLN A 173 5.52 40.35 4.11
CA GLN A 173 6.95 40.66 3.93
C GLN A 173 7.79 40.77 5.21
N TRP A 174 7.13 40.96 6.36
CA TRP A 174 7.79 41.12 7.66
C TRP A 174 7.94 39.79 8.42
N ILE A 175 7.22 38.74 8.03
CA ILE A 175 7.36 37.41 8.63
C ILE A 175 8.47 36.66 7.87
N ARG A 176 9.53 36.27 8.58
CA ARG A 176 10.67 35.54 8.01
C ARG A 176 10.87 34.23 8.77
N PHE A 177 10.98 33.13 8.03
CA PHE A 177 11.35 31.82 8.56
C PHE A 177 12.72 31.41 8.06
N LYS A 178 13.52 30.78 8.92
CA LYS A 178 14.82 30.24 8.55
C LYS A 178 14.64 28.86 7.92
N SER A 179 15.08 28.70 6.68
CA SER A 179 15.16 27.41 6.02
C SER A 179 16.57 26.84 6.18
N VAL A 180 16.62 25.60 6.65
CA VAL A 180 17.85 24.78 6.73
C VAL A 180 17.54 23.45 6.04
N SER A 181 18.51 22.94 5.30
CA SER A 181 18.45 21.64 4.63
C SER A 181 18.21 20.48 5.58
#